data_AF-A0A3D1WH89-F1
#
_entry.id   AF-A0A3D1WH89-F1
#
_cell.length_a   1.000
_cell.length_b   1.000
_cell.length_c   1.000
_cell.angle_alpha   90.00
_cell.angle_beta   90.00
_cell.angle_gamma   90.00
#
_symmetry.space_group_name_H-M   'P 1'
#
loop_
_entity.id
_entity.type
_entity.pdbx_description
1 polymer ?
#
loop_
_entity_poly.entity_id
_entity_poly.type
_entity_poly.pdbx_seq_one_letter_code
_entity_poly.pdbx_strand_id
1 'polypeptide(L)' 'MYKLQVQDDDRHADIWRDVKSADGLLMTFANESEAREKLAVLFPVLVKMEQFQADRKRTRVIVMNPYQDIDQEKEE' A
#
# COMPACT_ATOMS: atom_id res chain seq x y z
N MET A 1 -8.03 7.32 3.38
CA MET A 1 -7.00 7.45 2.33
C MET A 1 -6.01 6.31 2.41
N TYR A 2 -5.58 5.81 1.26
CA TYR A 2 -4.70 4.65 1.12
C TYR A 2 -3.43 5.02 0.35
N LYS A 3 -2.33 4.32 0.62
CA LYS A 3 -1.09 4.40 -0.13
C LYS A 3 -0.54 3.02 -0.44
N LEU A 4 0.38 2.95 -1.39
CA LEU A 4 1.05 1.71 -1.76
C LEU A 4 2.45 1.66 -1.16
N GLN A 5 2.85 0.48 -0.72
CA GLN A 5 4.21 0.19 -0.31
C GLN A 5 4.72 -1.09 -0.95
N VAL A 6 5.99 -1.08 -1.32
CA VAL A 6 6.68 -2.24 -1.87
C VAL A 6 7.97 -2.51 -1.10
N GLN A 7 8.36 -3.77 -1.11
CA GLN A 7 9.65 -4.22 -0.63
C GLN A 7 10.55 -4.51 -1.81
N ASP A 8 11.54 -3.64 -2.03
CA ASP A 8 12.49 -3.78 -3.14
C ASP A 8 13.71 -4.64 -2.77
N ASP A 9 13.95 -4.89 -1.47
CA ASP A 9 15.13 -5.62 -1.00
C ASP A 9 14.75 -6.94 -0.29
N ASP A 10 15.17 -8.05 -0.89
CA ASP A 10 14.94 -9.39 -0.35
C ASP A 10 15.72 -9.67 0.92
N ARG A 11 16.85 -8.99 1.12
CA ARG A 11 17.70 -9.13 2.31
C ARG A 11 17.14 -8.38 3.52
N HIS A 12 16.26 -7.40 3.28
CA HIS A 12 15.69 -6.54 4.32
C HIS A 12 14.16 -6.56 4.31
N ALA A 13 13.60 -7.63 4.91
CA ALA A 13 12.16 -7.90 5.01
C ALA A 13 11.33 -6.86 5.78
N ASP A 14 12.02 -6.05 6.54
CA ASP A 14 11.50 -5.02 7.41
C ASP A 14 11.39 -3.65 6.71
N ILE A 15 12.09 -3.46 5.59
CA ILE A 15 12.11 -2.18 4.89
C ILE A 15 11.02 -2.16 3.81
N TRP A 16 10.12 -1.18 3.95
CA TRP A 16 9.04 -0.91 3.01
C TRP A 16 9.18 0.50 2.45
N ARG A 17 9.07 0.64 1.13
CA ARG A 17 9.15 1.94 0.44
C ARG A 17 7.79 2.35 -0.07
N ASP A 18 7.47 3.62 0.14
CA ASP A 18 6.27 4.23 -0.42
C ASP A 18 6.40 4.34 -1.95
N VAL A 19 5.36 3.91 -2.66
CA VAL A 19 5.30 4.07 -4.12
C VAL A 19 4.96 5.52 -4.43
N LYS A 20 5.74 6.10 -5.34
CA LYS A 20 5.59 7.49 -5.78
C LYS A 20 5.09 7.55 -7.21
N SER A 21 4.41 8.64 -7.58
CA SER A 21 4.07 8.95 -8.97
C SER A 21 5.34 9.26 -9.77
N ALA A 22 5.18 9.39 -11.09
CA ALA A 22 6.26 9.80 -11.98
C ALA A 22 6.88 11.15 -11.58
N ASP A 23 6.08 12.03 -10.95
CA ASP A 23 6.50 13.34 -10.45
C ASP A 23 7.20 13.27 -9.09
N GLY A 24 7.40 12.08 -8.53
CA GLY A 24 8.02 11.87 -7.23
C GLY A 24 7.12 12.15 -6.03
N LEU A 25 5.82 12.43 -6.25
CA LEU A 25 4.85 12.65 -5.19
C LEU A 25 4.34 11.32 -4.64
N LEU A 26 3.94 11.30 -3.36
CA LEU A 26 3.35 10.12 -2.74
C LEU A 26 2.05 9.74 -3.47
N MET A 27 1.94 8.49 -3.91
CA MET A 27 0.75 8.02 -4.58
C MET A 27 -0.32 7.63 -3.55
N THR A 28 -1.45 8.33 -3.57
CA THR A 28 -2.55 8.13 -2.63
C THR A 28 -3.86 7.86 -3.35
N PHE A 29 -4.78 7.16 -2.67
CA PHE A 29 -6.06 6.73 -3.21
C PHE A 29 -7.18 6.98 -2.20
N ALA A 30 -8.38 7.22 -2.71
CA ALA A 30 -9.57 7.46 -1.89
C ALA A 30 -10.05 6.16 -1.22
N ASN A 31 -10.07 5.06 -1.96
CA ASN A 31 -10.54 3.76 -1.52
C ASN A 31 -9.49 2.65 -1.74
N GLU A 32 -9.64 1.54 -1.02
CA GLU A 32 -8.69 0.43 -1.06
C GLU A 32 -8.70 -0.31 -2.40
N SER A 33 -9.87 -0.44 -3.04
CA SER A 33 -10.03 -1.19 -4.30
C SER A 33 -9.20 -0.56 -5.41
N GLU A 34 -9.30 0.75 -5.58
CA GLU A 34 -8.53 1.53 -6.54
C GLU A 34 -7.02 1.41 -6.29
N ALA A 35 -6.61 1.44 -5.02
CA ALA A 35 -5.22 1.24 -4.63
C ALA A 35 -4.72 -0.16 -5.03
N ARG A 36 -5.52 -1.21 -4.77
CA ARG A 36 -5.18 -2.61 -5.11
C ARG A 36 -5.12 -2.82 -6.63
N GLU A 37 -6.05 -2.27 -7.38
CA GLU A 37 -6.04 -2.32 -8.85
C GLU A 37 -4.78 -1.65 -9.39
N LYS A 38 -4.44 -0.46 -8.86
CA LYS A 38 -3.22 0.24 -9.29
C LYS A 38 -1.96 -0.53 -8.92
N LEU A 39 -1.93 -1.16 -7.75
CA LEU A 39 -0.82 -2.02 -7.32
C LEU A 39 -0.61 -3.20 -8.27
N ALA A 40 -1.70 -3.84 -8.72
CA ALA A 40 -1.65 -4.93 -9.69
C ALA A 40 -1.16 -4.48 -11.08
N VAL A 41 -1.48 -3.25 -11.49
CA VAL A 41 -0.99 -2.66 -12.74
C VAL A 41 0.51 -2.32 -12.66
N LEU A 42 0.96 -1.75 -11.54
CA LEU A 42 2.35 -1.33 -11.36
C LEU A 42 3.30 -2.49 -11.05
N PHE A 43 2.85 -3.48 -10.28
CA PHE A 43 3.67 -4.61 -9.82
C PHE A 43 3.01 -5.96 -10.14
N PRO A 44 2.66 -6.25 -11.41
CA PRO A 44 1.87 -7.42 -11.79
C PRO A 44 2.55 -8.75 -11.44
N VAL A 45 3.89 -8.79 -11.51
CA VAL A 45 4.67 -9.99 -11.16
C VAL A 45 4.60 -10.25 -9.66
N LEU A 46 4.84 -9.22 -8.84
CA LEU A 46 4.84 -9.36 -7.38
C LEU A 46 3.45 -9.75 -6.87
N VAL A 47 2.40 -9.09 -7.36
CA VAL A 47 1.01 -9.40 -7.00
C VAL A 47 0.61 -10.81 -7.41
N LYS A 48 1.02 -11.27 -8.60
CA LYS A 48 0.79 -12.66 -9.01
C LYS A 48 1.57 -13.64 -8.14
N MET A 49 2.83 -13.33 -7.80
CA MET A 49 3.64 -14.20 -6.96
C MET A 49 3.05 -14.37 -5.56
N GLU A 50 2.37 -13.39 -5.00
CA GLU A 50 1.65 -13.54 -3.73
C GLU A 50 0.56 -14.63 -3.77
N GLN A 51 0.05 -14.99 -4.96
CA GLN A 51 -0.91 -16.09 -5.12
C GLN A 51 -0.23 -17.48 -5.11
N PHE A 52 1.07 -17.55 -5.40
CA PHE A 52 1.82 -18.80 -5.55
C PHE A 52 2.87 -19.04 -4.45
N GLN A 53 3.45 -17.97 -3.90
CA GLN A 53 4.42 -18.01 -2.82
C GLN A 53 3.79 -17.37 -1.57
N ALA A 54 3.28 -18.23 -0.68
CA ALA A 54 2.59 -17.81 0.54
C ALA A 54 3.51 -17.17 1.59
N ASP A 55 4.83 -17.33 1.47
CA ASP A 55 5.76 -17.07 2.57
C ASP A 55 6.11 -15.59 2.75
N ARG A 56 6.05 -14.75 1.70
CA ARG A 56 6.43 -13.34 1.85
C ARG A 56 5.76 -12.42 0.83
N LYS A 57 4.80 -11.61 1.31
CA LYS A 57 4.22 -10.50 0.55
C LYS A 57 5.26 -9.41 0.34
N ARG A 58 5.40 -8.96 -0.91
CA ARG A 58 6.34 -7.88 -1.28
C ARG A 58 5.61 -6.59 -1.65
N THR A 59 4.28 -6.62 -1.67
CA THR A 59 3.44 -5.48 -1.96
C THR A 59 2.36 -5.33 -0.90
N ARG A 60 2.00 -4.10 -0.54
CA ARG A 60 0.89 -3.85 0.39
C ARG A 60 0.20 -2.52 0.15
N VAL A 61 -1.08 -2.48 0.48
CA VAL A 61 -1.87 -1.26 0.59
C VAL A 61 -1.96 -0.89 2.06
N ILE A 62 -1.65 0.36 2.39
CA ILE A 62 -1.64 0.90 3.76
C ILE A 62 -2.67 2.01 3.88
N VAL A 63 -3.48 1.96 4.93
CA VAL A 63 -4.34 3.07 5.33
C VAL A 63 -3.46 4.17 5.93
N MET A 64 -3.53 5.39 5.37
CA MET A 64 -2.69 6.51 5.81
C MET A 64 -3.14 7.11 7.15
N ASN A 65 -4.43 7.01 7.47
CA ASN A 65 -4.96 7.52 8.73
C ASN A 65 -5.95 6.52 9.34
N PRO A 66 -5.50 5.60 10.19
CA PRO A 66 -6.39 4.66 10.88
C PRO A 66 -7.17 5.29 12.03
N TYR A 67 -6.90 6.56 12.39
CA TYR A 67 -7.48 7.26 13.55
C TYR A 67 -8.47 8.36 13.18
N GLN A 68 -8.80 8.56 11.91
CA GLN A 68 -9.66 9.68 11.51
C GLN A 68 -11.15 9.49 11.84
N ASP A 69 -11.56 8.28 12.26
CA ASP A 69 -12.93 7.96 12.71
C ASP A 69 -13.14 8.18 14.22
N ILE A 70 -12.10 8.44 15.03
CA ILE A 70 -12.22 8.45 16.51
C ILE A 70 -12.37 9.84 17.14
N ASP A 71 -12.31 10.91 16.36
CA ASP A 71 -12.40 12.30 16.86
C ASP A 71 -13.76 12.98 16.60
N GLN A 72 -14.80 12.23 16.16
CA GLN A 72 -16.11 12.82 15.80
C GLN A 72 -17.22 12.71 16.86
N GLU A 73 -16.93 12.27 18.10
CA GLU A 73 -17.87 12.36 19.21
C GLU A 73 -17.20 13.01 20.43
N LYS A 74 -17.30 14.34 20.56
CA LYS A 74 -17.40 15.06 21.84
C LYS A 74 -17.63 16.57 21.63
N GLU A 75 -18.80 16.93 21.11
CA GLU A 75 -19.40 18.24 21.38
C GLU A 75 -20.93 18.08 21.47
N GLU A 76 -21.43 17.64 22.63
CA GLU A 76 -22.72 18.07 23.19
C GLU A 76 -22.62 18.13 24.72
#